data_AF-A0A250XTQ7-F1
#
_entry.id   AF-A0A250XTQ7-F1
#
_cell.length_a   1.000
_cell.length_b   1.000
_cell.length_c   1.000
_cell.angle_alpha   90.00
_cell.angle_beta   90.00
_cell.angle_gamma   90.00
#
_symmetry.space_group_name_H-M   'P 1'
#
loop_
_entity.id
_entity.type
_entity.pdbx_description
1 polymer ?
#
loop_
_entity_poly.entity_id
_entity_poly.type
_entity_poly.pdbx_seq_one_letter_code
_entity_poly.pdbx_strand_id
1 'polypeptide(L)'
;MGCGASKAAVANDPLLLDGKGSGQKSGNGPSSNVFGLLSLTRGLTADGAITVGGSENSAGGMYGFDGKFGLAGGENGASGTGGAGVGKFGVGGGGKNGSSSIQPINSESSVKVVTVVRPLMDHEKGCEDIVKILPPGKIELPKKQNGSGTEDKYPFEFDRVVRVTSPEVSKELYAALVLPVVERFCQGFNATVLAYGQTGSGKTYTMGTSCNSKDVLAPDPTGVVPRSLKVLFSYIQIASQTYDIILKAQYVEIYNENVLDLLSTETSGKNGTSKLDIRERPDGDVYVEGACEINVKSREEVARILDQGNTKRSTAAHKMNSESSRSHAIVTLTMEQRAKISSAQKIPADLRFLLSKLNLVDLAGSERVKDTGASGDRFSEGVSINKGLMELGNVINALTEGKKRSHVPYRNSKLTRLLQDSLGGNSETLFVACVSPADKNHEQTLNTLRYASRARAIRNNLRLNNKLSPEEELEYLRTLVQQLQSENDQLKTRLAKTGL
;
A
#
# COMPACT_ATOMS: atom_id res chain seq x y z
N MET A 1 1.96 63.79 31.20
CA MET A 1 2.27 62.39 31.58
C MET A 1 2.63 61.66 30.29
N GLY A 2 3.86 61.27 29.96
CA GLY A 2 5.09 61.08 30.73
C GLY A 2 5.70 59.74 30.31
N CYS A 3 6.91 59.76 29.75
CA CYS A 3 7.80 58.65 29.32
C CYS A 3 7.43 57.93 28.01
N GLY A 4 8.33 57.74 27.03
CA GLY A 4 9.77 58.02 26.95
C GLY A 4 10.42 57.01 26.00
N ALA A 5 10.99 57.48 24.89
CA ALA A 5 11.83 56.69 24.00
C ALA A 5 13.25 56.57 24.60
N SER A 6 13.94 55.44 24.35
CA SER A 6 15.40 55.44 24.20
C SER A 6 15.94 54.18 23.51
N LYS A 7 16.89 54.45 22.62
CA LYS A 7 17.76 53.57 21.84
C LYS A 7 18.78 52.84 22.73
N ALA A 8 19.30 51.70 22.27
CA ALA A 8 20.73 51.40 22.30
C ALA A 8 21.08 50.27 21.31
N ALA A 9 22.16 50.48 20.57
CA ALA A 9 22.81 49.55 19.65
C ALA A 9 24.22 49.24 20.18
N VAL A 10 24.70 48.00 20.08
CA VAL A 10 26.11 47.54 20.09
C VAL A 10 26.08 46.12 19.49
N ALA A 11 26.54 45.81 18.27
CA ALA A 11 27.89 45.74 17.69
C ALA A 11 28.76 44.55 18.16
N ASN A 12 29.16 43.76 17.16
CA ASN A 12 30.43 43.04 16.96
C ASN A 12 30.73 41.68 17.64
N ASP A 13 30.56 40.62 16.81
CA ASP A 13 31.62 39.77 16.22
C ASP A 13 32.44 38.76 17.07
N PRO A 14 33.03 37.73 16.42
CA PRO A 14 32.95 36.34 16.85
C PRO A 14 34.30 35.78 17.33
N LEU A 15 34.23 34.72 18.16
CA LEU A 15 35.42 33.97 18.54
C LEU A 15 35.66 32.78 17.62
N LEU A 16 36.73 32.94 16.85
CA LEU A 16 37.52 31.95 16.14
C LEU A 16 38.15 30.97 17.13
N LEU A 17 38.08 29.66 16.87
CA LEU A 17 39.11 28.70 17.30
C LEU A 17 39.32 27.64 16.22
N ASP A 18 40.50 27.74 15.58
CA ASP A 18 41.14 26.75 14.73
C ASP A 18 41.51 25.47 15.51
N GLY A 19 41.58 24.33 14.82
CA GLY A 19 42.15 23.12 15.42
C GLY A 19 42.07 21.79 14.65
N LYS A 20 42.65 21.75 13.44
CA LYS A 20 43.30 20.60 12.75
C LYS A 20 42.89 19.14 13.07
N GLY A 21 42.37 18.46 12.03
CA GLY A 21 43.05 17.33 11.37
C GLY A 21 42.78 15.89 11.83
N SER A 22 42.11 15.10 10.98
CA SER A 22 42.64 13.85 10.35
C SER A 22 41.53 12.93 9.81
N GLY A 23 41.78 12.31 8.65
CA GLY A 23 41.23 11.00 8.30
C GLY A 23 39.99 10.95 7.40
N GLN A 24 40.22 10.90 6.09
CA GLN A 24 39.26 10.38 5.10
C GLN A 24 38.83 8.95 5.44
N LYS A 25 37.51 8.69 5.46
CA LYS A 25 36.95 7.47 4.84
C LYS A 25 35.81 7.87 3.92
N SER A 26 36.04 7.56 2.65
CA SER A 26 35.16 7.68 1.51
C SER A 26 33.93 6.78 1.60
N GLY A 27 32.81 7.26 1.06
CA GLY A 27 31.86 6.42 0.32
C GLY A 27 30.61 6.00 1.06
N ASN A 28 29.63 6.91 1.15
CA ASN A 28 28.21 6.54 1.10
C ASN A 28 27.52 7.54 0.17
N GLY A 29 26.95 7.03 -0.92
CA GLY A 29 26.19 7.84 -1.88
C GLY A 29 24.88 8.37 -1.28
N PRO A 30 24.30 9.45 -1.81
CA PRO A 30 23.15 10.13 -1.21
C PRO A 30 21.79 9.42 -1.44
N SER A 31 21.75 8.21 -2.01
CA SER A 31 20.51 7.42 -2.15
C SER A 31 19.98 6.85 -0.82
N SER A 32 20.76 6.87 0.25
CA SER A 32 20.38 6.35 1.56
C SER A 32 19.43 7.26 2.35
N ASN A 33 19.34 8.56 2.05
CA ASN A 33 18.57 9.49 2.89
C ASN A 33 17.07 9.50 2.60
N VAL A 34 16.64 9.44 1.33
CA VAL A 34 15.19 9.46 0.99
C VAL A 34 14.52 8.11 1.28
N PHE A 35 15.22 7.00 1.02
CA PHE A 35 14.72 5.65 1.37
C PHE A 35 14.96 5.29 2.84
N GLY A 36 16.03 5.80 3.46
CA GLY A 36 16.24 5.70 4.92
C GLY A 36 15.21 6.48 5.74
N LEU A 37 14.58 7.51 5.15
CA LEU A 37 13.48 8.26 5.76
C LEU A 37 12.20 7.44 5.97
N LEU A 38 11.89 6.47 5.09
CA LEU A 38 10.83 5.48 5.32
C LEU A 38 11.23 4.47 6.42
N SER A 39 12.53 4.19 6.58
CA SER A 39 13.04 3.42 7.72
C SER A 39 12.95 4.20 9.04
N LEU A 40 13.05 5.53 9.04
CA LEU A 40 12.86 6.38 10.23
C LEU A 40 11.40 6.41 10.69
N THR A 41 10.43 6.30 9.77
CA THR A 41 9.01 6.14 10.16
C THR A 41 8.70 4.82 10.88
N ARG A 42 9.53 3.77 10.69
CA ARG A 42 9.44 2.56 11.53
C ARG A 42 9.85 2.80 12.98
N GLY A 43 10.71 3.80 13.24
CA GLY A 43 11.11 4.21 14.59
C GLY A 43 10.08 5.09 15.30
N LEU A 44 9.31 5.88 14.56
CA LEU A 44 8.29 6.80 15.12
C LEU A 44 7.00 6.11 15.60
N THR A 45 6.85 4.80 15.41
CA THR A 45 5.70 4.01 15.91
C THR A 45 5.99 3.22 17.18
N ALA A 46 7.21 3.31 17.73
CA ALA A 46 7.64 2.59 18.92
C ALA A 46 8.20 3.56 19.97
N ASP A 47 7.38 4.49 20.45
CA ASP A 47 7.65 5.18 21.72
C ASP A 47 6.36 5.31 22.53
N GLY A 48 6.25 4.37 23.47
CA GLY A 48 5.22 4.28 24.48
C GLY A 48 5.80 3.60 25.70
N ALA A 49 6.88 4.17 26.25
CA ALA A 49 7.41 3.78 27.54
C ALA A 49 7.85 5.03 28.31
N ILE A 50 6.99 5.45 29.22
CA ILE A 50 7.29 6.41 30.28
C ILE A 50 8.30 5.73 31.21
N THR A 51 9.56 6.15 31.19
CA THR A 51 10.51 5.84 32.25
C THR A 51 10.29 6.82 33.41
N VAL A 52 9.56 6.36 34.44
CA VAL A 52 9.69 6.92 35.79
C VAL A 52 10.86 6.19 36.45
N GLY A 53 12.00 6.88 36.56
CA GLY A 53 13.13 6.43 37.37
C GLY A 53 12.86 6.74 38.84
N GLY A 54 12.67 5.70 39.64
CA GLY A 54 12.61 5.76 41.10
C GLY A 54 13.19 4.47 41.66
N SER A 55 14.31 4.61 42.37
CA SER A 55 15.10 3.60 43.05
C SER A 55 14.30 2.64 43.93
N GLU A 56 14.68 1.36 43.96
CA GLU A 56 15.25 0.71 45.17
C GLU A 56 15.46 -0.82 45.00
N ASN A 57 16.64 -1.23 45.49
CA ASN A 57 17.09 -2.52 46.03
C ASN A 57 16.28 -3.83 45.93
N SER A 58 17.06 -4.88 45.67
CA SER A 58 17.17 -6.15 46.40
C SER A 58 16.65 -7.47 45.77
N ALA A 59 17.62 -8.38 45.65
CA ALA A 59 17.60 -9.83 45.93
C ALA A 59 16.81 -10.82 45.04
N GLY A 60 17.56 -11.73 44.40
CA GLY A 60 17.43 -13.18 44.65
C GLY A 60 16.80 -14.09 43.56
N GLY A 61 17.59 -15.10 43.13
CA GLY A 61 17.14 -16.37 42.50
C GLY A 61 17.14 -16.36 40.96
N MET A 62 18.10 -16.91 40.21
CA MET A 62 18.64 -18.29 40.08
C MET A 62 17.72 -19.27 39.30
N TYR A 63 18.38 -20.13 38.51
CA TYR A 63 17.93 -21.09 37.45
C TYR A 63 17.80 -20.45 36.04
N GLY A 64 18.61 -20.71 35.02
CA GLY A 64 19.59 -21.77 34.74
C GLY A 64 19.12 -22.60 33.54
N PHE A 65 19.68 -22.37 32.34
CA PHE A 65 19.74 -23.40 31.27
C PHE A 65 20.85 -23.07 30.26
N ASP A 66 21.92 -23.85 30.33
CA ASP A 66 23.04 -23.92 29.41
C ASP A 66 22.68 -24.75 28.16
N GLY A 67 23.29 -24.44 27.02
CA GLY A 67 23.14 -25.21 25.78
C GLY A 67 24.12 -24.79 24.68
N LYS A 68 25.41 -25.08 24.87
CA LYS A 68 26.47 -25.06 23.84
C LYS A 68 26.18 -26.11 22.76
N PHE A 69 26.27 -25.74 21.48
CA PHE A 69 26.42 -26.70 20.38
C PHE A 69 27.87 -26.76 19.90
N GLY A 70 28.46 -27.95 20.02
CA GLY A 70 29.81 -28.28 19.61
C GLY A 70 29.91 -28.71 18.15
N LEU A 71 31.07 -28.42 17.57
CA LEU A 71 31.59 -28.94 16.32
C LEU A 71 32.05 -30.39 16.51
N ALA A 72 31.73 -31.26 15.56
CA ALA A 72 32.48 -32.49 15.31
C ALA A 72 32.41 -32.82 13.82
N GLY A 73 33.60 -32.92 13.21
CA GLY A 73 33.81 -33.50 11.89
C GLY A 73 34.01 -35.01 11.95
N GLY A 74 34.04 -35.65 10.78
CA GLY A 74 34.37 -37.06 10.60
C GLY A 74 34.21 -37.46 9.14
N GLU A 75 35.33 -37.76 8.50
CA GLU A 75 35.57 -38.01 7.07
C GLU A 75 35.12 -39.39 6.56
N ASN A 76 35.00 -39.49 5.22
CA ASN A 76 35.37 -40.58 4.30
C ASN A 76 34.51 -40.42 3.02
N GLY A 77 34.96 -40.41 1.76
CA GLY A 77 36.23 -40.65 1.10
C GLY A 77 35.94 -41.16 -0.32
N ALA A 78 36.70 -40.69 -1.33
CA ALA A 78 36.81 -41.15 -2.74
C ALA A 78 35.61 -40.86 -3.70
N SER A 79 35.75 -40.50 -4.98
CA SER A 79 36.87 -40.35 -5.93
C SER A 79 36.35 -39.72 -7.25
N GLY A 80 37.23 -39.15 -8.10
CA GLY A 80 36.94 -38.82 -9.51
C GLY A 80 37.27 -37.37 -9.93
N THR A 81 38.55 -36.98 -10.06
CA THR A 81 39.33 -36.88 -11.32
C THR A 81 38.96 -35.76 -12.31
N GLY A 82 39.90 -34.81 -12.47
CA GLY A 82 40.21 -34.07 -13.72
C GLY A 82 39.35 -32.85 -14.05
N GLY A 83 39.85 -31.65 -14.37
CA GLY A 83 41.22 -31.20 -14.64
C GLY A 83 41.25 -29.66 -14.72
N ALA A 84 42.44 -29.11 -14.48
CA ALA A 84 42.72 -27.68 -14.45
C ALA A 84 42.80 -27.05 -15.85
N GLY A 85 42.41 -25.77 -15.95
CA GLY A 85 42.65 -24.92 -17.11
C GLY A 85 42.81 -23.46 -16.67
N VAL A 86 44.06 -23.02 -16.60
CA VAL A 86 44.49 -21.67 -16.22
C VAL A 86 44.53 -20.75 -17.44
N GLY A 87 44.06 -19.50 -17.27
CA GLY A 87 44.65 -18.31 -17.88
C GLY A 87 43.97 -17.72 -19.12
N LYS A 88 43.57 -16.45 -19.04
CA LYS A 88 44.33 -15.31 -19.61
C LYS A 88 43.60 -13.98 -19.41
N PHE A 89 44.33 -13.02 -18.85
CA PHE A 89 44.04 -11.60 -18.98
C PHE A 89 44.30 -11.18 -20.44
N GLY A 90 43.33 -10.48 -21.02
CA GLY A 90 43.44 -9.86 -22.35
C GLY A 90 42.88 -8.44 -22.30
N VAL A 91 43.78 -7.47 -22.34
CA VAL A 91 43.50 -6.05 -22.57
C VAL A 91 43.11 -5.87 -24.04
N GLY A 92 42.00 -5.20 -24.31
CA GLY A 92 41.57 -4.84 -25.66
C GLY A 92 40.57 -3.68 -25.61
N GLY A 93 41.08 -2.47 -25.85
CA GLY A 93 40.28 -1.26 -26.00
C GLY A 93 39.47 -1.28 -27.30
N GLY A 94 38.27 -0.73 -27.25
CA GLY A 94 37.39 -0.53 -28.40
C GLY A 94 36.15 0.25 -27.98
N GLY A 95 36.19 1.56 -28.14
CA GLY A 95 35.06 2.45 -27.87
C GLY A 95 33.88 2.13 -28.78
N LYS A 96 32.71 1.96 -28.16
CA LYS A 96 31.40 2.13 -28.79
C LYS A 96 30.50 2.87 -27.81
N ASN A 97 30.03 4.04 -28.25
CA ASN A 97 28.93 4.77 -27.62
C ASN A 97 27.69 3.86 -27.64
N GLY A 98 27.41 3.19 -26.53
CA GLY A 98 26.12 2.56 -26.28
C GLY A 98 25.26 3.54 -25.51
N SER A 99 24.16 4.00 -26.10
CA SER A 99 23.06 4.51 -25.28
C SER A 99 22.60 3.34 -24.42
N SER A 100 22.91 3.40 -23.12
CA SER A 100 22.35 2.46 -22.16
C SER A 100 20.86 2.78 -22.05
N SER A 101 20.03 2.13 -22.86
CA SER A 101 18.61 2.01 -22.58
C SER A 101 18.51 1.20 -21.29
N ILE A 102 18.39 1.90 -20.16
CA ILE A 102 18.25 1.31 -18.84
C ILE A 102 16.91 0.55 -18.84
N GLN A 103 16.99 -0.78 -18.64
CA GLN A 103 15.83 -1.63 -18.47
C GLN A 103 15.04 -1.15 -17.24
N PRO A 104 13.70 -1.02 -17.31
CA PRO A 104 12.90 -0.64 -16.16
C PRO A 104 13.12 -1.64 -15.01
N ILE A 105 13.11 -1.16 -13.77
CA ILE A 105 13.16 -2.00 -12.57
C ILE A 105 11.85 -2.79 -12.51
N ASN A 106 11.84 -3.94 -13.19
CA ASN A 106 10.73 -4.88 -13.17
C ASN A 106 11.01 -5.91 -12.07
N SER A 107 10.08 -6.05 -11.12
CA SER A 107 10.16 -7.08 -10.10
C SER A 107 8.86 -7.86 -10.06
N GLU A 108 8.95 -9.18 -10.06
CA GLU A 108 7.77 -10.02 -9.83
C GLU A 108 7.46 -10.05 -8.34
N SER A 109 6.23 -9.70 -7.97
CA SER A 109 5.72 -9.82 -6.60
C SER A 109 4.45 -10.66 -6.59
N SER A 110 4.34 -11.59 -5.65
CA SER A 110 3.07 -12.30 -5.43
C SER A 110 2.11 -11.41 -4.64
N VAL A 111 0.82 -11.48 -4.93
CA VAL A 111 -0.22 -10.87 -4.08
C VAL A 111 -0.05 -11.37 -2.65
N LYS A 112 0.09 -10.42 -1.71
CA LYS A 112 0.20 -10.71 -0.28
C LYS A 112 -1.18 -10.91 0.31
N VAL A 113 -1.35 -11.91 1.16
CA VAL A 113 -2.64 -12.24 1.76
C VAL A 113 -2.57 -12.23 3.26
N VAL A 114 -3.46 -11.46 3.88
CA VAL A 114 -3.70 -11.49 5.32
C VAL A 114 -5.12 -11.92 5.61
N THR A 115 -5.27 -12.81 6.59
CA THR A 115 -6.59 -13.15 7.12
C THR A 115 -6.83 -12.41 8.43
N VAL A 116 -7.94 -11.67 8.48
CA VAL A 116 -8.40 -10.91 9.65
C VAL A 116 -9.63 -11.61 10.21
N VAL A 117 -9.49 -12.17 11.40
CA VAL A 117 -10.58 -12.80 12.16
C VAL A 117 -11.10 -11.76 13.15
N ARG A 118 -12.35 -11.33 13.00
CA ARG A 118 -12.97 -10.44 13.98
C ARG A 118 -13.40 -11.19 15.25
N PRO A 119 -13.68 -10.52 16.37
CA PRO A 119 -14.31 -11.15 17.53
C PRO A 119 -15.73 -11.66 17.19
N LEU A 120 -16.27 -12.54 18.04
CA LEU A 120 -17.70 -12.84 18.03
C LEU A 120 -18.49 -11.58 18.40
N MET A 121 -19.51 -11.27 17.61
CA MET A 121 -20.36 -10.09 17.82
C MET A 121 -21.50 -10.40 18.80
N ASP A 122 -22.16 -9.38 19.35
CA ASP A 122 -23.26 -9.56 20.31
C ASP A 122 -24.41 -10.43 19.78
N HIS A 123 -24.75 -10.32 18.50
CA HIS A 123 -25.78 -11.13 17.83
C HIS A 123 -25.29 -12.56 17.46
N GLU A 124 -24.05 -12.89 17.81
CA GLU A 124 -23.44 -14.21 17.69
C GLU A 124 -23.10 -14.79 19.07
N LYS A 125 -23.56 -14.16 20.15
CA LYS A 125 -23.51 -14.75 21.49
C LYS A 125 -24.29 -16.06 21.47
N GLY A 126 -23.60 -17.16 21.75
CA GLY A 126 -24.12 -18.53 21.66
C GLY A 126 -23.64 -19.32 20.44
N CYS A 127 -22.98 -18.69 19.47
CA CYS A 127 -22.23 -19.39 18.43
C CYS A 127 -20.90 -19.93 18.98
N GLU A 128 -20.48 -21.07 18.45
CA GLU A 128 -19.13 -21.60 18.73
C GLU A 128 -18.08 -20.89 17.86
N ASP A 129 -16.89 -20.68 18.43
CA ASP A 129 -15.74 -20.18 17.69
C ASP A 129 -15.05 -21.34 16.96
N ILE A 130 -15.23 -21.38 15.64
CA ILE A 130 -14.72 -22.45 14.77
C ILE A 130 -13.35 -22.14 14.17
N VAL A 131 -12.73 -21.00 14.51
CA VAL A 131 -11.48 -20.55 13.89
C VAL A 131 -10.30 -20.77 14.84
N LYS A 132 -9.48 -21.78 14.52
CA LYS A 132 -8.20 -22.00 15.20
C LYS A 132 -7.07 -21.32 14.43
N ILE A 133 -6.30 -20.47 15.11
CA ILE A 133 -5.15 -19.78 14.52
C ILE A 133 -3.88 -20.42 15.05
N LEU A 134 -2.96 -20.72 14.13
CA LEU A 134 -1.62 -21.19 14.41
C LEU A 134 -0.64 -20.13 13.86
N PRO A 135 -0.21 -19.17 14.69
CA PRO A 135 0.64 -18.07 14.24
C PRO A 135 1.97 -18.55 13.61
N PRO A 136 2.56 -17.78 12.68
CA PRO A 136 2.13 -16.44 12.24
C PRO A 136 1.10 -16.43 11.09
N GLY A 137 0.90 -17.56 10.40
CA GLY A 137 0.22 -17.57 9.10
C GLY A 137 -0.77 -18.72 8.85
N LYS A 138 -0.96 -19.63 9.80
CA LYS A 138 -1.85 -20.79 9.61
C LYS A 138 -3.20 -20.58 10.29
N ILE A 139 -4.25 -21.06 9.62
CA ILE A 139 -5.64 -21.04 10.11
C ILE A 139 -6.30 -22.36 9.78
N GLU A 140 -7.07 -22.89 10.73
CA GLU A 140 -7.78 -24.16 10.61
C GLU A 140 -9.27 -23.96 10.89
N LEU A 141 -10.12 -24.58 10.06
CA LEU A 141 -11.55 -24.71 10.28
C LEU A 141 -11.92 -26.19 10.45
N PRO A 142 -12.89 -26.56 11.30
CA PRO A 142 -13.39 -27.92 11.37
C PRO A 142 -14.06 -28.32 10.05
N LYS A 143 -13.96 -29.57 9.62
CA LYS A 143 -14.83 -30.10 8.55
C LYS A 143 -16.20 -30.42 9.17
N LYS A 144 -17.31 -30.01 8.53
CA LYS A 144 -18.66 -30.46 8.93
C LYS A 144 -18.70 -31.98 8.77
N GLN A 145 -18.87 -32.72 9.86
CA GLN A 145 -18.86 -34.19 9.84
C GLN A 145 -20.12 -34.74 9.17
N ASN A 146 -19.92 -35.73 8.29
CA ASN A 146 -20.94 -36.72 7.94
C ASN A 146 -20.61 -38.03 8.69
N GLY A 147 -20.85 -38.07 10.00
CA GLY A 147 -20.99 -39.34 10.73
C GLY A 147 -19.74 -40.21 11.01
N SER A 148 -18.51 -39.77 10.80
CA SER A 148 -17.31 -40.52 11.25
C SER A 148 -16.37 -39.64 12.08
N GLY A 149 -16.13 -40.05 13.33
CA GLY A 149 -15.47 -39.30 14.39
C GLY A 149 -13.97 -39.04 14.26
N THR A 150 -13.49 -38.61 13.10
CA THR A 150 -12.19 -37.93 13.00
C THR A 150 -12.40 -36.41 12.93
N GLU A 151 -11.70 -35.65 13.77
CA GLU A 151 -11.65 -34.18 13.73
C GLU A 151 -10.86 -33.69 12.51
N ASP A 152 -11.34 -34.01 11.32
CA ASP A 152 -10.76 -33.51 10.09
C ASP A 152 -10.88 -31.98 10.04
N LYS A 153 -9.80 -31.30 9.64
CA LYS A 153 -9.73 -29.84 9.53
C LYS A 153 -9.45 -29.42 8.08
N TYR A 154 -9.88 -28.22 7.72
CA TYR A 154 -9.44 -27.50 6.52
C TYR A 154 -8.28 -26.57 6.90
N PRO A 155 -7.01 -26.95 6.62
CA PRO A 155 -5.87 -26.09 6.87
C PRO A 155 -5.69 -25.08 5.74
N PHE A 156 -5.34 -23.85 6.09
CA PHE A 156 -4.90 -22.81 5.16
C PHE A 156 -3.65 -22.09 5.70
N GLU A 157 -2.84 -21.59 4.79
CA GLU A 157 -1.62 -20.84 5.10
C GLU A 157 -1.55 -19.55 4.27
N PHE A 158 -1.27 -18.44 4.96
CA PHE A 158 -1.23 -17.08 4.42
C PHE A 158 0.01 -16.34 4.91
N ASP A 159 0.30 -15.17 4.35
CA ASP A 159 1.42 -14.35 4.81
C ASP A 159 1.24 -13.92 6.29
N ARG A 160 -0.01 -13.71 6.72
CA ARG A 160 -0.36 -13.54 8.13
C ARG A 160 -1.81 -13.94 8.43
N VAL A 161 -2.05 -14.43 9.64
CA VAL A 161 -3.41 -14.60 10.19
C VAL A 161 -3.46 -13.89 11.53
N VAL A 162 -4.45 -13.00 11.70
CA VAL A 162 -4.58 -12.17 12.89
C VAL A 162 -6.02 -12.21 13.38
N ARG A 163 -6.18 -12.39 14.69
CA ARG A 163 -7.45 -12.15 15.38
C ARG A 163 -7.42 -10.77 16.00
N VAL A 164 -8.31 -9.88 15.57
CA VAL A 164 -8.33 -8.50 16.06
C VAL A 164 -9.13 -8.45 17.35
N THR A 165 -8.45 -8.65 18.48
CA THR A 165 -9.06 -8.62 19.82
C THR A 165 -8.99 -7.24 20.48
N SER A 166 -8.11 -6.36 19.99
CA SER A 166 -7.94 -5.01 20.52
C SER A 166 -7.45 -4.02 19.45
N PRO A 167 -7.55 -2.70 19.69
CA PRO A 167 -7.01 -1.66 18.80
C PRO A 167 -5.50 -1.77 18.55
N GLU A 168 -4.73 -2.24 19.55
CA GLU A 168 -3.28 -2.42 19.48
C GLU A 168 -2.92 -3.49 18.44
N VAL A 169 -3.63 -4.62 18.44
CA VAL A 169 -3.44 -5.68 17.45
C VAL A 169 -3.77 -5.19 16.04
N SER A 170 -4.78 -4.33 15.88
CA SER A 170 -5.08 -3.68 14.59
C SER A 170 -3.95 -2.77 14.12
N LYS A 171 -3.31 -2.03 15.04
CA LYS A 171 -2.16 -1.16 14.75
C LYS A 171 -0.94 -1.97 14.32
N GLU A 172 -0.63 -3.07 14.99
CA GLU A 172 0.46 -3.98 14.62
C GLU A 172 0.23 -4.60 13.24
N LEU A 173 -1.00 -5.05 12.96
CA LEU A 173 -1.40 -5.57 11.66
C LEU A 173 -1.15 -4.54 10.54
N TYR A 174 -1.56 -3.30 10.76
CA TYR A 174 -1.32 -2.21 9.82
C TYR A 174 0.19 -2.00 9.58
N ALA A 175 0.98 -1.88 10.64
CA ALA A 175 2.42 -1.63 10.55
C ALA A 175 3.16 -2.77 9.83
N ALA A 176 2.74 -4.03 10.04
CA ALA A 176 3.42 -5.17 9.45
C ALA A 176 3.12 -5.37 7.97
N LEU A 177 1.91 -5.04 7.50
CA LEU A 177 1.43 -5.49 6.18
C LEU A 177 0.94 -4.37 5.27
N VAL A 178 0.33 -3.33 5.83
CA VAL A 178 -0.23 -2.22 5.05
C VAL A 178 0.82 -1.14 4.83
N LEU A 179 1.62 -0.84 5.86
CA LEU A 179 2.69 0.15 5.77
C LEU A 179 3.67 -0.15 4.61
N PRO A 180 4.17 -1.38 4.40
CA PRO A 180 5.02 -1.68 3.24
C PRO A 180 4.36 -1.33 1.90
N VAL A 181 3.06 -1.54 1.75
CA VAL A 181 2.32 -1.21 0.51
C VAL A 181 2.26 0.30 0.30
N VAL A 182 2.00 1.07 1.37
CA VAL A 182 2.02 2.54 1.34
C VAL A 182 3.44 3.07 1.08
N GLU A 183 4.47 2.44 1.64
CA GLU A 183 5.87 2.77 1.36
C GLU A 183 6.19 2.57 -0.14
N ARG A 184 5.73 1.47 -0.76
CA ARG A 184 5.89 1.23 -2.21
C ARG A 184 5.17 2.28 -3.05
N PHE A 185 3.98 2.71 -2.63
CA PHE A 185 3.27 3.84 -3.24
C PHE A 185 4.11 5.13 -3.21
N CYS A 186 4.70 5.46 -2.06
CA CYS A 186 5.58 6.63 -1.93
C CYS A 186 6.81 6.56 -2.85
N GLN A 187 7.30 5.34 -3.11
CA GLN A 187 8.44 5.07 -3.99
C GLN A 187 8.11 5.13 -5.50
N GLY A 188 6.86 5.41 -5.88
CA GLY A 188 6.45 5.51 -7.28
C GLY A 188 5.95 4.20 -7.91
N PHE A 189 5.61 3.20 -7.10
CA PHE A 189 4.91 2.00 -7.56
C PHE A 189 3.40 2.17 -7.38
N ASN A 190 2.62 1.56 -8.27
CA ASN A 190 1.21 1.37 -8.00
C ASN A 190 1.02 0.41 -6.83
N ALA A 191 -0.04 0.63 -6.06
CA ALA A 191 -0.33 -0.11 -4.85
C ALA A 191 -1.83 -0.34 -4.71
N THR A 192 -2.22 -1.46 -4.11
CA THR A 192 -3.63 -1.78 -3.84
C THR A 192 -3.77 -2.51 -2.52
N VAL A 193 -4.72 -2.05 -1.70
CA VAL A 193 -5.20 -2.80 -0.53
C VAL A 193 -6.68 -3.08 -0.75
N LEU A 194 -7.07 -4.35 -0.81
CA LEU A 194 -8.47 -4.74 -0.96
C LEU A 194 -8.96 -5.62 0.18
N ALA A 195 -10.17 -5.35 0.69
CA ALA A 195 -10.83 -6.18 1.68
C ALA A 195 -11.95 -7.02 1.07
N TYR A 196 -11.96 -8.32 1.40
CA TYR A 196 -12.90 -9.32 0.88
C TYR A 196 -13.43 -10.23 1.98
N GLY A 197 -14.69 -10.65 1.86
CA GLY A 197 -15.37 -11.54 2.80
C GLY A 197 -16.88 -11.26 2.85
N GLN A 198 -17.62 -12.07 3.62
CA GLN A 198 -19.07 -11.90 3.76
C GLN A 198 -19.45 -10.57 4.42
N THR A 199 -20.70 -10.16 4.28
CA THR A 199 -21.28 -9.06 5.06
C THR A 199 -21.15 -9.31 6.55
N GLY A 200 -20.78 -8.25 7.27
CA GLY A 200 -20.55 -8.32 8.70
C GLY A 200 -19.23 -9.00 9.10
N SER A 201 -18.36 -9.41 8.17
CA SER A 201 -17.05 -10.00 8.53
C SER A 201 -15.99 -8.96 8.95
N GLY A 202 -16.28 -7.67 8.80
CA GLY A 202 -15.39 -6.58 9.24
C GLY A 202 -14.57 -5.91 8.13
N LYS A 203 -14.93 -6.05 6.85
CA LYS A 203 -14.26 -5.38 5.71
C LYS A 203 -14.16 -3.86 5.89
N THR A 204 -15.31 -3.18 5.95
CA THR A 204 -15.43 -1.73 6.14
C THR A 204 -14.76 -1.25 7.43
N TYR A 205 -14.86 -2.04 8.51
CA TYR A 205 -14.18 -1.73 9.79
C TYR A 205 -12.65 -1.78 9.64
N THR A 206 -12.15 -2.84 9.00
CA THR A 206 -10.70 -3.02 8.77
C THR A 206 -10.17 -1.93 7.84
N MET A 207 -10.89 -1.64 6.76
CA MET A 207 -10.51 -0.58 5.83
C MET A 207 -10.65 0.81 6.45
N GLY A 208 -11.59 0.99 7.38
CA GLY A 208 -11.94 2.31 7.90
C GLY A 208 -12.57 3.21 6.84
N THR A 209 -13.25 2.66 5.83
CA THR A 209 -13.86 3.44 4.73
C THR A 209 -15.04 4.29 5.19
N SER A 210 -15.75 3.85 6.24
CA SER A 210 -16.85 4.61 6.87
C SER A 210 -16.39 5.53 8.00
N CYS A 211 -15.08 5.81 8.12
CA CYS A 211 -14.56 6.75 9.10
C CYS A 211 -15.12 8.16 8.83
N ASN A 212 -15.39 8.92 9.89
CA ASN A 212 -15.70 10.33 9.76
C ASN A 212 -14.42 11.20 9.83
N SER A 213 -14.53 12.50 9.56
CA SER A 213 -13.38 13.41 9.67
C SER A 213 -12.65 13.35 11.01
N LYS A 214 -13.32 13.15 12.15
CA LYS A 214 -12.66 13.06 13.46
C LYS A 214 -11.78 11.83 13.56
N ASP A 215 -12.24 10.70 13.02
CA ASP A 215 -11.49 9.45 13.02
C ASP A 215 -10.23 9.56 12.13
N VAL A 216 -10.35 10.20 10.96
CA VAL A 216 -9.21 10.44 10.05
C VAL A 216 -8.18 11.37 10.67
N LEU A 217 -8.65 12.39 11.40
CA LEU A 217 -7.81 13.41 12.00
C LEU A 217 -7.26 13.04 13.37
N ALA A 218 -7.70 11.92 13.96
CA ALA A 218 -7.22 11.45 15.24
C ALA A 218 -5.69 11.28 15.26
N PRO A 219 -5.04 11.50 16.43
CA PRO A 219 -3.61 11.24 16.59
C PRO A 219 -3.24 9.77 16.38
N ASP A 220 -4.07 8.84 16.85
CA ASP A 220 -3.96 7.41 16.58
C ASP A 220 -5.23 6.91 15.86
N PRO A 221 -5.30 7.11 14.54
CA PRO A 221 -6.50 6.79 13.78
C PRO A 221 -6.61 5.27 13.58
N THR A 222 -7.84 4.74 13.49
CA THR A 222 -8.09 3.30 13.30
C THR A 222 -8.49 3.00 11.86
N GLY A 223 -8.10 1.81 11.37
CA GLY A 223 -8.39 1.36 10.01
C GLY A 223 -7.28 1.67 8.99
N VAL A 224 -7.32 0.97 7.85
CA VAL A 224 -6.32 1.09 6.77
C VAL A 224 -6.29 2.50 6.18
N VAL A 225 -7.42 3.05 5.78
CA VAL A 225 -7.51 4.34 5.09
C VAL A 225 -6.98 5.47 5.99
N PRO A 226 -7.47 5.67 7.22
CA PRO A 226 -6.99 6.75 8.08
C PRO A 226 -5.50 6.64 8.45
N ARG A 227 -5.01 5.43 8.73
CA ARG A 227 -3.58 5.20 9.05
C ARG A 227 -2.69 5.44 7.82
N SER A 228 -3.14 5.05 6.62
CA SER A 228 -2.43 5.31 5.35
C SER A 228 -2.28 6.80 5.09
N LEU A 229 -3.35 7.57 5.30
CA LEU A 229 -3.32 9.02 5.15
C LEU A 229 -2.35 9.69 6.12
N LYS A 230 -2.31 9.25 7.39
CA LYS A 230 -1.34 9.77 8.37
C LYS A 230 0.10 9.61 7.88
N VAL A 231 0.48 8.39 7.49
CA VAL A 231 1.84 8.08 6.99
C VAL A 231 2.14 8.85 5.71
N LEU A 232 1.18 8.88 4.78
CA LEU A 232 1.34 9.57 3.50
C LEU A 232 1.61 11.06 3.66
N PHE A 233 0.84 11.77 4.50
CA PHE A 233 1.07 13.19 4.71
C PHE A 233 2.37 13.49 5.48
N SER A 234 2.81 12.60 6.39
CA SER A 234 4.14 12.68 6.97
C SER A 234 5.25 12.53 5.93
N TYR A 235 5.10 11.60 4.98
CA TYR A 235 6.02 11.44 3.86
C TYR A 235 6.04 12.69 2.98
N ILE A 236 4.88 13.20 2.55
CA ILE A 236 4.74 14.38 1.69
C ILE A 236 5.43 15.60 2.32
N GLN A 237 5.24 15.82 3.62
CA GLN A 237 5.87 16.94 4.33
C GLN A 237 7.39 16.93 4.19
N ILE A 238 8.01 15.74 4.27
CA ILE A 238 9.46 15.59 4.19
C ILE A 238 9.92 15.62 2.74
N ALA A 239 9.27 14.83 1.87
CA ALA A 239 9.61 14.72 0.46
C ALA A 239 9.43 16.04 -0.32
N SER A 240 8.58 16.95 0.17
CA SER A 240 8.41 18.30 -0.38
C SER A 240 9.69 19.15 -0.36
N GLN A 241 10.73 18.76 0.39
CA GLN A 241 12.03 19.41 0.33
C GLN A 241 12.78 19.12 -0.98
N THR A 242 12.57 17.94 -1.56
CA THR A 242 13.28 17.47 -2.76
C THR A 242 12.39 17.37 -4.00
N TYR A 243 11.07 17.20 -3.81
CA TYR A 243 10.08 17.06 -4.87
C TYR A 243 9.02 18.16 -4.81
N ASP A 244 8.52 18.56 -5.97
CA ASP A 244 7.20 19.17 -6.13
C ASP A 244 6.18 18.02 -6.20
N ILE A 245 5.23 18.00 -5.28
CA ILE A 245 4.29 16.89 -5.10
C ILE A 245 2.86 17.37 -5.34
N ILE A 246 2.12 16.64 -6.16
CA ILE A 246 0.68 16.81 -6.35
C ILE A 246 0.00 15.50 -5.94
N LEU A 247 -0.95 15.59 -5.01
CA LEU A 247 -1.78 14.47 -4.60
C LEU A 247 -3.21 14.73 -5.05
N LYS A 248 -3.79 13.76 -5.76
CA LYS A 248 -5.18 13.76 -6.23
C LYS A 248 -5.94 12.64 -5.54
N ALA A 249 -7.19 12.90 -5.18
CA ALA A 249 -8.10 11.92 -4.61
C ALA A 249 -9.34 11.74 -5.50
N GLN A 250 -9.74 10.49 -5.66
CA GLN A 250 -10.95 10.06 -6.35
C GLN A 250 -11.70 9.08 -5.43
N TYR A 251 -13.03 9.15 -5.43
CA TYR A 251 -13.86 8.21 -4.68
C TYR A 251 -15.01 7.73 -5.56
N VAL A 252 -14.98 6.44 -5.89
CA VAL A 252 -15.93 5.79 -6.80
C VAL A 252 -16.64 4.66 -6.09
N GLU A 253 -17.92 4.49 -6.44
CA GLU A 253 -18.73 3.35 -6.05
C GLU A 253 -19.11 2.52 -7.28
N ILE A 254 -18.99 1.19 -7.18
CA ILE A 254 -19.56 0.28 -8.17
C ILE A 254 -20.79 -0.37 -7.54
N TYR A 255 -21.95 -0.06 -8.09
CA TYR A 255 -23.24 -0.61 -7.67
C TYR A 255 -24.01 -1.09 -8.90
N ASN A 256 -24.44 -2.36 -8.88
CA ASN A 256 -25.19 -2.98 -9.97
C ASN A 256 -24.49 -2.83 -11.35
N GLU A 257 -23.18 -3.06 -11.40
CA GLU A 257 -22.31 -2.87 -12.60
C GLU A 257 -22.31 -1.45 -13.20
N ASN A 258 -22.80 -0.44 -12.46
CA ASN A 258 -22.65 0.97 -12.81
C ASN A 258 -21.55 1.59 -11.94
N VAL A 259 -20.73 2.43 -12.56
CA VAL A 259 -19.67 3.19 -11.89
C VAL A 259 -20.22 4.57 -11.57
N LEU A 260 -20.21 4.94 -10.29
CA LEU A 260 -20.75 6.17 -9.73
C LEU A 260 -19.60 6.99 -9.12
N ASP A 261 -19.53 8.27 -9.46
CA ASP A 261 -18.58 9.20 -8.83
C ASP A 261 -19.19 9.83 -7.58
N LEU A 262 -18.62 9.52 -6.42
CA LEU A 262 -19.07 9.98 -5.12
C LEU A 262 -18.64 11.43 -4.81
N LEU A 263 -17.83 12.07 -5.65
CA LEU A 263 -17.34 13.44 -5.46
C LEU A 263 -18.01 14.45 -6.38
N SER A 264 -18.61 14.00 -7.49
CA SER A 264 -19.37 14.82 -8.44
C SER A 264 -20.37 15.81 -7.77
N THR A 265 -20.22 17.11 -7.99
CA THR A 265 -21.19 18.12 -7.51
C THR A 265 -22.39 18.25 -8.44
N GLU A 266 -22.27 17.74 -9.67
CA GLU A 266 -23.29 17.84 -10.69
C GLU A 266 -24.39 16.78 -10.50
N THR A 267 -25.58 17.25 -10.12
CA THR A 267 -26.85 16.54 -10.32
C THR A 267 -27.30 16.63 -11.80
N SER A 268 -26.35 16.67 -12.74
CA SER A 268 -26.63 17.02 -14.14
C SER A 268 -27.07 15.81 -14.95
N GLY A 269 -28.39 15.71 -15.07
CA GLY A 269 -29.09 14.88 -16.04
C GLY A 269 -30.43 14.46 -15.48
N LYS A 270 -31.50 14.63 -16.26
CA LYS A 270 -32.90 14.29 -15.92
C LYS A 270 -33.15 12.81 -15.54
N ASN A 271 -32.09 12.00 -15.37
CA ASN A 271 -32.06 10.64 -14.86
C ASN A 271 -30.79 10.44 -13.99
N GLY A 272 -30.71 11.11 -12.84
CA GLY A 272 -29.63 11.12 -11.84
C GLY A 272 -28.54 10.03 -11.94
N THR A 273 -27.28 10.48 -11.89
CA THR A 273 -25.99 9.76 -12.06
C THR A 273 -25.56 9.58 -13.53
N SER A 274 -24.57 10.37 -13.96
CA SER A 274 -23.84 10.09 -15.21
C SER A 274 -23.10 8.77 -15.03
N LYS A 275 -23.57 7.72 -15.70
CA LYS A 275 -22.88 6.43 -15.71
C LYS A 275 -21.49 6.62 -16.29
N LEU A 276 -20.46 6.31 -15.51
CA LEU A 276 -19.08 6.45 -15.95
C LEU A 276 -18.58 5.18 -16.61
N ASP A 277 -17.69 5.36 -17.58
CA ASP A 277 -17.07 4.26 -18.31
C ASP A 277 -15.60 4.09 -17.93
N ILE A 278 -15.16 2.83 -17.97
CA ILE A 278 -13.77 2.45 -17.69
C ILE A 278 -13.02 2.36 -19.01
N ARG A 279 -11.92 3.08 -19.11
CA ARG A 279 -11.02 3.11 -20.27
C ARG A 279 -9.62 2.66 -19.89
N GLU A 280 -8.85 2.33 -20.90
CA GLU A 280 -7.47 1.85 -20.79
C GLU A 280 -6.58 2.79 -21.62
N ARG A 281 -5.48 3.26 -21.03
CA ARG A 281 -4.49 4.08 -21.71
C ARG A 281 -3.55 3.20 -22.54
N PRO A 282 -2.82 3.76 -23.52
CA PRO A 282 -1.89 2.98 -24.37
C PRO A 282 -0.76 2.26 -23.59
N ASP A 283 -0.43 2.73 -22.40
CA ASP A 283 0.52 2.11 -21.47
C ASP A 283 -0.08 0.94 -20.67
N GLY A 284 -1.39 0.69 -20.82
CA GLY A 284 -2.15 -0.34 -20.13
C GLY A 284 -2.86 0.15 -18.86
N ASP A 285 -2.66 1.41 -18.45
CA ASP A 285 -3.24 1.94 -17.23
C ASP A 285 -4.76 2.10 -17.35
N VAL A 286 -5.49 1.53 -16.40
CA VAL A 286 -6.95 1.66 -16.35
C VAL A 286 -7.36 2.94 -15.62
N TYR A 287 -8.40 3.62 -16.13
CA TYR A 287 -8.99 4.80 -15.50
C TYR A 287 -10.49 4.91 -15.73
N VAL A 288 -11.18 5.64 -14.86
CA VAL A 288 -12.60 5.98 -15.03
C VAL A 288 -12.70 7.30 -15.78
N GLU A 289 -13.26 7.28 -16.97
CA GLU A 289 -13.45 8.49 -17.76
C GLU A 289 -14.57 9.35 -17.16
N GLY A 290 -14.29 10.65 -16.99
CA GLY A 290 -15.26 11.61 -16.46
C GLY A 290 -15.42 11.59 -14.95
N ALA A 291 -14.71 10.72 -14.22
CA ALA A 291 -14.68 10.76 -12.77
C ALA A 291 -13.90 11.98 -12.28
N CYS A 292 -14.44 12.63 -11.24
CA CYS A 292 -13.79 13.76 -10.59
C CYS A 292 -12.49 13.33 -9.88
N GLU A 293 -11.43 14.09 -10.09
CA GLU A 293 -10.18 14.01 -9.34
C GLU A 293 -9.95 15.35 -8.64
N ILE A 294 -9.87 15.32 -7.30
CA ILE A 294 -9.70 16.53 -6.49
C ILE A 294 -8.26 16.60 -6.00
N ASN A 295 -7.58 17.71 -6.30
CA ASN A 295 -6.26 17.99 -5.72
C ASN A 295 -6.41 18.20 -4.20
N VAL A 296 -5.61 17.48 -3.42
CA VAL A 296 -5.62 17.52 -1.96
C VAL A 296 -4.26 17.91 -1.42
N LYS A 297 -4.24 18.81 -0.44
CA LYS A 297 -3.02 19.36 0.17
C LYS A 297 -2.87 18.99 1.63
N SER A 298 -3.90 18.46 2.26
CA SER A 298 -3.88 18.10 3.66
C SER A 298 -4.76 16.90 3.99
N ARG A 299 -4.51 16.30 5.15
CA ARG A 299 -5.30 15.17 5.66
C ARG A 299 -6.76 15.56 5.88
N GLU A 300 -7.00 16.81 6.27
CA GLU A 300 -8.33 17.40 6.47
C GLU A 300 -9.12 17.50 5.15
N GLU A 301 -8.46 17.80 4.03
CA GLU A 301 -9.12 17.83 2.73
C GLU A 301 -9.54 16.44 2.27
N VAL A 302 -8.68 15.42 2.46
CA VAL A 302 -9.07 14.03 2.17
C VAL A 302 -10.17 13.54 3.11
N ALA A 303 -10.13 13.93 4.38
CA ALA A 303 -11.19 13.61 5.34
C ALA A 303 -12.56 14.14 4.89
N ARG A 304 -12.62 15.37 4.36
CA ARG A 304 -13.86 15.93 3.79
C ARG A 304 -14.35 15.17 2.56
N ILE A 305 -13.44 14.73 1.69
CA ILE A 305 -13.75 13.91 0.51
C ILE A 305 -14.37 12.57 0.94
N LEU A 306 -13.78 11.93 1.96
CA LEU A 306 -14.32 10.69 2.52
C LEU A 306 -15.70 10.91 3.14
N ASP A 307 -15.89 11.97 3.92
CA ASP A 307 -17.19 12.32 4.51
C ASP A 307 -18.26 12.60 3.44
N GLN A 308 -17.91 13.36 2.40
CA GLN A 308 -18.80 13.65 1.27
C GLN A 308 -19.21 12.36 0.56
N GLY A 309 -18.23 11.50 0.24
CA GLY A 309 -18.52 10.25 -0.45
C GLY A 309 -19.32 9.28 0.40
N ASN A 310 -19.01 9.16 1.69
CA ASN A 310 -19.76 8.35 2.65
C ASN A 310 -21.20 8.85 2.84
N THR A 311 -21.39 10.17 2.83
CA THR A 311 -22.73 10.78 2.88
C THR A 311 -23.53 10.42 1.64
N LYS A 312 -22.95 10.55 0.44
CA LYS A 312 -23.63 10.17 -0.81
C LYS A 312 -23.94 8.68 -0.88
N ARG A 313 -23.00 7.84 -0.43
CA ARG A 313 -23.19 6.40 -0.30
C ARG A 313 -24.34 6.06 0.66
N SER A 314 -24.50 6.83 1.74
CA SER A 314 -25.58 6.65 2.71
C SER A 314 -26.93 7.20 2.26
N THR A 315 -26.97 8.31 1.52
CA THR A 315 -28.23 8.89 1.00
C THR A 315 -28.81 8.06 -0.14
N ALA A 316 -27.99 7.39 -0.94
CA ALA A 316 -28.43 6.31 -1.82
C ALA A 316 -29.08 5.16 -1.03
N ALA A 317 -28.45 4.76 0.08
CA ALA A 317 -28.91 3.67 0.94
C ALA A 317 -30.27 3.91 1.62
N HIS A 318 -30.61 5.16 1.96
CA HIS A 318 -31.90 5.51 2.56
C HIS A 318 -33.11 5.28 1.63
N LYS A 319 -32.89 5.15 0.32
CA LYS A 319 -33.95 4.75 -0.62
C LYS A 319 -34.17 3.22 -0.67
N MET A 320 -33.20 2.37 -0.28
CA MET A 320 -33.24 0.92 -0.58
C MET A 320 -32.60 -0.09 0.43
N ASN A 321 -32.34 0.28 1.70
CA ASN A 321 -31.73 -0.55 2.78
C ASN A 321 -30.18 -0.76 2.68
N SER A 322 -29.56 -1.17 3.81
CA SER A 322 -28.11 -1.06 4.12
C SER A 322 -27.11 -1.43 2.99
N GLU A 323 -26.51 -0.40 2.39
CA GLU A 323 -25.80 -0.49 1.10
C GLU A 323 -24.32 -0.89 1.16
N SER A 324 -23.63 -0.74 2.31
CA SER A 324 -22.19 -1.09 2.38
C SER A 324 -21.89 -2.57 2.09
N SER A 325 -22.89 -3.44 2.25
CA SER A 325 -22.83 -4.86 1.88
C SER A 325 -22.99 -5.14 0.40
N ARG A 326 -23.47 -4.15 -0.38
CA ARG A 326 -24.01 -4.33 -1.73
C ARG A 326 -23.30 -3.54 -2.81
N SER A 327 -22.36 -2.69 -2.43
CA SER A 327 -21.56 -1.92 -3.38
C SER A 327 -20.08 -2.03 -3.07
N HIS A 328 -19.26 -1.86 -4.10
CA HIS A 328 -17.81 -1.79 -3.95
C HIS A 328 -17.40 -0.31 -3.84
N ALA A 329 -16.70 0.05 -2.78
CA ALA A 329 -16.12 1.37 -2.61
C ALA A 329 -14.63 1.35 -2.96
N ILE A 330 -14.20 2.31 -3.79
CA ILE A 330 -12.81 2.44 -4.23
C ILE A 330 -12.40 3.89 -4.00
N VAL A 331 -11.48 4.09 -3.05
CA VAL A 331 -10.78 5.36 -2.87
C VAL A 331 -9.43 5.24 -3.56
N THR A 332 -9.18 6.13 -4.52
CA THR A 332 -7.93 6.16 -5.29
C THR A 332 -7.17 7.43 -4.96
N LEU A 333 -5.92 7.29 -4.56
CA LEU A 333 -4.98 8.40 -4.41
C LEU A 333 -3.92 8.32 -5.50
N THR A 334 -3.78 9.38 -6.29
CA THR A 334 -2.76 9.49 -7.33
C THR A 334 -1.73 10.52 -6.90
N MET A 335 -0.46 10.12 -6.82
CA MET A 335 0.64 11.01 -6.43
C MET A 335 1.60 11.21 -7.60
N GLU A 336 1.76 12.47 -7.98
CA GLU A 336 2.77 12.94 -8.93
C GLU A 336 3.91 13.57 -8.13
N GLN A 337 5.15 13.13 -8.38
CA GLN A 337 6.34 13.68 -7.75
C GLN A 337 7.32 14.11 -8.84
N ARG A 338 7.75 15.38 -8.79
CA ARG A 338 8.73 15.95 -9.72
C ARG A 338 9.92 16.48 -8.94
N ALA A 339 11.10 15.94 -9.16
CA ALA A 339 12.31 16.35 -8.47
C ALA A 339 12.60 17.82 -8.76
N LYS A 340 12.75 18.64 -7.72
CA LYS A 340 13.11 20.05 -7.86
C LYS A 340 14.45 20.16 -8.59
N ILE A 341 14.59 21.17 -9.46
CA ILE A 341 15.81 21.37 -10.25
C ILE A 341 17.04 21.49 -9.34
N SER A 342 16.90 22.16 -8.19
CA SER A 342 17.95 22.29 -7.16
C SER A 342 18.42 20.96 -6.55
N SER A 343 17.57 19.93 -6.59
CA SER A 343 17.86 18.60 -6.04
C SER A 343 18.16 17.56 -7.13
N ALA A 344 17.91 17.88 -8.40
CA ALA A 344 17.98 16.96 -9.54
C ALA A 344 19.35 16.29 -9.73
N GLN A 345 20.44 16.99 -9.39
CA GLN A 345 21.80 16.45 -9.46
C GLN A 345 22.03 15.31 -8.47
N LYS A 346 21.33 15.31 -7.33
CA LYS A 346 21.46 14.31 -6.25
C LYS A 346 20.49 13.13 -6.42
N ILE A 347 19.57 13.22 -7.37
CA ILE A 347 18.49 12.27 -7.58
C ILE A 347 18.74 11.51 -8.89
N PRO A 348 18.78 10.16 -8.86
CA PRO A 348 18.85 9.33 -10.06
C PRO A 348 17.78 9.71 -11.09
N ALA A 349 18.13 9.64 -12.39
CA ALA A 349 17.25 10.13 -13.45
C ALA A 349 15.88 9.44 -13.47
N ASP A 350 15.85 8.14 -13.19
CA ASP A 350 14.67 7.28 -13.08
C ASP A 350 13.77 7.59 -11.87
N LEU A 351 14.26 8.38 -10.91
CA LEU A 351 13.50 8.83 -9.73
C LEU A 351 13.11 10.30 -9.80
N ARG A 352 13.48 11.02 -10.86
CA ARG A 352 13.16 12.46 -10.99
C ARG A 352 11.67 12.71 -11.21
N PHE A 353 10.97 11.73 -11.76
CA PHE A 353 9.54 11.80 -11.99
C PHE A 353 8.94 10.49 -11.54
N LEU A 354 7.90 10.56 -10.71
CA LEU A 354 7.21 9.39 -10.22
C LEU A 354 5.71 9.64 -10.27
N LEU A 355 4.96 8.68 -10.81
CA LEU A 355 3.50 8.68 -10.83
C LEU A 355 2.99 7.39 -10.21
N SER A 356 2.43 7.44 -9.01
CA SER A 356 1.87 6.26 -8.37
C SER A 356 0.38 6.39 -8.10
N LYS A 357 -0.31 5.24 -8.08
CA LYS A 357 -1.70 5.12 -7.68
C LYS A 357 -1.83 4.18 -6.48
N LEU A 358 -2.55 4.60 -5.45
CA LEU A 358 -2.94 3.78 -4.31
C LEU A 358 -4.44 3.56 -4.33
N ASN A 359 -4.85 2.33 -4.59
CA ASN A 359 -6.25 1.91 -4.55
C ASN A 359 -6.58 1.31 -3.18
N LEU A 360 -7.54 1.89 -2.47
CA LEU A 360 -8.06 1.40 -1.19
C LEU A 360 -9.49 0.91 -1.42
N VAL A 361 -9.65 -0.41 -1.45
CA VAL A 361 -10.85 -1.08 -1.98
C VAL A 361 -11.60 -1.82 -0.86
N ASP A 362 -12.86 -1.46 -0.67
CA ASP A 362 -13.81 -2.13 0.22
C ASP A 362 -14.89 -2.81 -0.63
N LEU A 363 -14.79 -4.13 -0.79
CA LEU A 363 -15.69 -4.89 -1.65
C LEU A 363 -17.04 -5.15 -0.98
N ALA A 364 -18.06 -5.41 -1.79
CA ALA A 364 -19.35 -5.92 -1.34
C ALA A 364 -19.22 -7.28 -0.61
N GLY A 365 -20.28 -7.70 0.07
CA GLY A 365 -20.40 -9.01 0.71
C GLY A 365 -20.28 -10.16 -0.31
N SER A 366 -19.50 -11.19 0.04
CA SER A 366 -19.30 -12.36 -0.83
C SER A 366 -20.38 -13.45 -0.70
N GLU A 367 -21.36 -13.27 0.17
CA GLU A 367 -22.45 -14.22 0.37
C GLU A 367 -23.33 -14.38 -0.89
N ARG A 368 -23.96 -15.54 -1.02
CA ARG A 368 -24.85 -15.78 -2.16
C ARG A 368 -26.21 -15.13 -1.90
N VAL A 369 -26.79 -14.54 -2.94
CA VAL A 369 -28.16 -13.98 -2.90
C VAL A 369 -29.20 -14.99 -2.38
N LYS A 370 -29.02 -16.27 -2.68
CA LYS A 370 -29.92 -17.34 -2.19
C LYS A 370 -29.92 -17.46 -0.67
N ASP A 371 -28.81 -17.10 -0.02
CA ASP A 371 -28.63 -17.20 1.43
C ASP A 371 -29.23 -15.98 2.17
N THR A 372 -29.59 -14.92 1.43
CA THR A 372 -30.13 -13.68 2.02
C THR A 372 -31.66 -13.64 2.09
N GLY A 373 -32.35 -14.62 1.49
CA GLY A 373 -33.82 -14.67 1.44
C GLY A 373 -34.46 -13.54 0.61
N ALA A 374 -33.67 -12.82 -0.20
CA ALA A 374 -34.16 -11.71 -1.02
C ALA A 374 -35.08 -12.20 -2.16
N SER A 375 -36.16 -11.46 -2.43
CA SER A 375 -37.15 -11.73 -3.48
C SER A 375 -37.41 -10.49 -4.35
N GLY A 376 -37.89 -10.68 -5.58
CA GLY A 376 -38.22 -9.58 -6.51
C GLY A 376 -36.99 -8.78 -6.96
N ASP A 377 -37.12 -7.45 -7.04
CA ASP A 377 -36.05 -6.56 -7.51
C ASP A 377 -34.75 -6.67 -6.68
N ARG A 378 -34.86 -6.98 -5.39
CA ARG A 378 -33.71 -7.22 -4.50
C ARG A 378 -32.93 -8.48 -4.86
N PHE A 379 -33.61 -9.48 -5.43
CA PHE A 379 -32.94 -10.67 -5.93
C PHE A 379 -32.13 -10.35 -7.19
N SER A 380 -32.73 -9.63 -8.16
CA SER A 380 -32.00 -9.21 -9.36
C SER A 380 -30.82 -8.29 -9.05
N GLU A 381 -30.97 -7.38 -8.08
CA GLU A 381 -29.90 -6.52 -7.58
C GLU A 381 -28.75 -7.35 -6.99
N GLY A 382 -29.06 -8.28 -6.07
CA GLY A 382 -28.07 -9.18 -5.48
C GLY A 382 -27.33 -10.01 -6.54
N VAL A 383 -28.03 -10.46 -7.59
CA VAL A 383 -27.42 -11.23 -8.68
C VAL A 383 -26.38 -10.39 -9.42
N SER A 384 -26.68 -9.13 -9.70
CA SER A 384 -25.74 -8.20 -10.34
C SER A 384 -24.55 -7.86 -9.45
N ILE A 385 -24.74 -7.70 -8.14
CA ILE A 385 -23.63 -7.46 -7.19
C ILE A 385 -22.70 -8.67 -7.17
N ASN A 386 -23.28 -9.86 -7.11
CA ASN A 386 -22.52 -11.10 -7.12
C ASN A 386 -21.84 -11.37 -8.45
N LYS A 387 -22.30 -10.78 -9.57
CA LYS A 387 -21.60 -10.83 -10.85
C LYS A 387 -20.18 -10.27 -10.73
N GLY A 388 -20.01 -9.10 -10.10
CA GLY A 388 -18.70 -8.49 -9.90
C GLY A 388 -17.72 -9.41 -9.18
N LEU A 389 -18.15 -10.00 -8.05
CA LEU A 389 -17.35 -10.92 -7.24
C LEU A 389 -17.14 -12.30 -7.89
N MET A 390 -18.13 -12.79 -8.64
CA MET A 390 -18.03 -14.03 -9.42
C MET A 390 -16.96 -13.89 -10.50
N GLU A 391 -17.00 -12.81 -11.29
CA GLU A 391 -15.99 -12.54 -12.33
C GLU A 391 -14.62 -12.29 -11.73
N LEU A 392 -14.53 -11.66 -10.55
CA LEU A 392 -13.27 -11.57 -9.81
C LEU A 392 -12.72 -12.98 -9.49
N GLY A 393 -13.60 -13.92 -9.15
CA GLY A 393 -13.22 -15.32 -8.94
C GLY A 393 -12.70 -15.98 -10.22
N ASN A 394 -13.35 -15.70 -11.36
CA ASN A 394 -12.92 -16.19 -12.67
C ASN A 394 -11.54 -15.64 -13.06
N VAL A 395 -11.29 -14.35 -12.81
CA VAL A 395 -9.99 -13.70 -13.02
C VAL A 395 -8.91 -14.36 -12.17
N ILE A 396 -9.15 -14.56 -10.87
CA ILE A 396 -8.19 -15.22 -9.97
C ILE A 396 -7.89 -16.65 -10.43
N ASN A 397 -8.90 -17.40 -10.85
CA ASN A 397 -8.69 -18.76 -11.40
C ASN A 397 -7.84 -18.71 -12.67
N ALA A 398 -8.17 -17.83 -13.61
CA ALA A 398 -7.42 -17.69 -14.86
C ALA A 398 -5.95 -17.32 -14.62
N LEU A 399 -5.68 -16.47 -13.63
CA LEU A 399 -4.32 -16.05 -13.24
C LEU A 399 -3.52 -17.16 -12.53
N THR A 400 -4.19 -18.15 -11.94
CA THR A 400 -3.55 -19.21 -11.14
C THR A 400 -3.46 -20.56 -11.86
N GLU A 401 -4.28 -20.79 -12.88
CA GLU A 401 -4.28 -22.01 -13.71
C GLU A 401 -3.05 -22.15 -14.65
N GLY A 402 -2.07 -21.25 -14.56
CA GLY A 402 -0.84 -21.24 -15.36
C GLY A 402 -1.06 -20.86 -16.83
N LYS A 403 -0.07 -21.10 -17.71
CA LYS A 403 -0.10 -20.74 -19.14
C LYS A 403 -1.22 -21.41 -19.98
N LYS A 404 -2.16 -22.14 -19.36
CA LYS A 404 -3.26 -22.84 -20.06
C LYS A 404 -4.35 -21.89 -20.57
N ARG A 405 -4.46 -20.68 -20.02
CA ARG A 405 -5.35 -19.63 -20.53
C ARG A 405 -4.53 -18.42 -20.97
N SER A 406 -4.62 -18.06 -22.24
CA SER A 406 -3.98 -16.86 -22.79
C SER A 406 -4.73 -15.57 -22.46
N HIS A 407 -6.02 -15.67 -22.15
CA HIS A 407 -6.90 -14.53 -21.91
C HIS A 407 -7.49 -14.56 -20.50
N VAL A 408 -7.29 -13.48 -19.75
CA VAL A 408 -7.89 -13.25 -18.43
C VAL A 408 -9.14 -12.38 -18.59
N PRO A 409 -10.31 -12.79 -18.08
CA PRO A 409 -11.60 -12.18 -18.41
C PRO A 409 -11.92 -10.88 -17.64
N TYR A 410 -10.97 -9.93 -17.53
CA TYR A 410 -11.20 -8.67 -16.81
C TYR A 410 -12.38 -7.87 -17.36
N ARG A 411 -12.73 -8.03 -18.63
CA ARG A 411 -13.80 -7.25 -19.29
C ARG A 411 -15.21 -7.67 -18.87
N ASN A 412 -15.38 -8.80 -18.17
CA ASN A 412 -16.69 -9.34 -17.85
C ASN A 412 -17.42 -8.56 -16.74
N SER A 413 -16.70 -7.82 -15.89
CA SER A 413 -17.29 -6.92 -14.90
C SER A 413 -16.54 -5.60 -14.78
N LYS A 414 -17.24 -4.53 -14.43
CA LYS A 414 -16.61 -3.21 -14.21
C LYS A 414 -15.60 -3.27 -13.04
N LEU A 415 -15.90 -4.07 -12.01
CA LEU A 415 -14.98 -4.31 -10.89
C LEU A 415 -13.66 -4.92 -11.35
N THR A 416 -13.71 -6.00 -12.14
CA THR A 416 -12.50 -6.68 -12.59
C THR A 416 -11.68 -5.84 -13.57
N ARG A 417 -12.33 -5.00 -14.38
CA ARG A 417 -11.63 -4.00 -15.18
C ARG A 417 -10.86 -2.99 -14.32
N LEU A 418 -11.47 -2.46 -13.25
CA LEU A 418 -10.80 -1.51 -12.36
C LEU A 418 -9.66 -2.15 -11.55
N LEU A 419 -9.76 -3.44 -11.24
CA LEU A 419 -8.73 -4.18 -10.50
C LEU A 419 -7.73 -4.90 -11.41
N GLN A 420 -7.75 -4.64 -12.72
CA GLN A 420 -6.85 -5.28 -13.69
C GLN A 420 -5.37 -5.04 -13.32
N ASP A 421 -5.02 -3.82 -12.92
CA ASP A 421 -3.66 -3.48 -12.52
C ASP A 421 -3.27 -4.14 -11.19
N SER A 422 -4.25 -4.34 -10.29
CA SER A 422 -4.07 -4.92 -8.96
C SER A 422 -3.87 -6.44 -8.99
N LEU A 423 -4.45 -7.15 -9.95
CA LEU A 423 -4.44 -8.62 -10.00
C LEU A 423 -3.85 -9.09 -11.32
N GLY A 424 -2.57 -9.48 -11.33
CA GLY A 424 -1.82 -9.87 -12.53
C GLY A 424 -1.17 -8.72 -13.28
N GLY A 425 -1.35 -7.47 -12.82
CA GLY A 425 -0.85 -6.26 -13.46
C GLY A 425 0.34 -5.61 -12.74
N ASN A 426 0.47 -4.28 -12.93
CA ASN A 426 1.48 -3.44 -12.31
C ASN A 426 0.94 -2.81 -11.03
N SER A 427 0.99 -3.53 -9.90
CA SER A 427 0.61 -3.01 -8.58
C SER A 427 1.11 -3.89 -7.44
N GLU A 428 1.67 -3.31 -6.39
CA GLU A 428 1.92 -4.00 -5.12
C GLU A 428 0.59 -4.23 -4.42
N THR A 429 0.15 -5.48 -4.30
CA THR A 429 -1.22 -5.78 -3.87
C THR A 429 -1.29 -6.60 -2.59
N LEU A 430 -2.04 -6.07 -1.62
CA LEU A 430 -2.43 -6.72 -0.38
C LEU A 430 -3.93 -7.07 -0.42
N PHE A 431 -4.20 -8.36 -0.26
CA PHE A 431 -5.54 -8.92 -0.13
C PHE A 431 -5.84 -9.21 1.34
N VAL A 432 -6.85 -8.55 1.88
CA VAL A 432 -7.32 -8.68 3.26
C VAL A 432 -8.58 -9.55 3.29
N ALA A 433 -8.43 -10.80 3.72
CA ALA A 433 -9.52 -11.75 3.89
C ALA A 433 -10.17 -11.59 5.27
N CYS A 434 -11.32 -10.92 5.34
CA CYS A 434 -12.07 -10.71 6.57
C CYS A 434 -13.05 -11.87 6.81
N VAL A 435 -12.94 -12.55 7.95
CA VAL A 435 -13.75 -13.74 8.28
C VAL A 435 -14.44 -13.63 9.65
N SER A 436 -15.62 -14.27 9.77
CA SER A 436 -16.31 -14.45 11.04
C SER A 436 -15.83 -15.75 11.71
N PRO A 437 -15.59 -15.74 13.04
CA PRO A 437 -15.29 -16.96 13.78
C PRO A 437 -16.53 -17.81 14.11
N ALA A 438 -17.75 -17.31 13.87
CA ALA A 438 -18.96 -18.02 14.28
C ALA A 438 -19.26 -19.27 13.42
N ASP A 439 -19.60 -20.37 14.08
CA ASP A 439 -20.02 -21.64 13.47
C ASP A 439 -21.13 -21.52 12.41
N LYS A 440 -22.14 -20.68 12.64
CA LYS A 440 -23.22 -20.42 11.68
C LYS A 440 -22.71 -19.87 10.34
N ASN A 441 -21.54 -19.21 10.34
CA ASN A 441 -20.90 -18.63 9.17
C ASN A 441 -19.85 -19.57 8.53
N HIS A 442 -19.76 -20.83 8.98
CA HIS A 442 -18.74 -21.80 8.55
C HIS A 442 -18.50 -21.84 7.04
N GLU A 443 -19.56 -21.97 6.24
CA GLU A 443 -19.43 -22.11 4.78
C GLU A 443 -18.86 -20.83 4.13
N GLN A 444 -19.31 -19.67 4.59
CA GLN A 444 -18.86 -18.37 4.07
C GLN A 444 -17.40 -18.09 4.45
N THR A 445 -17.02 -18.42 5.69
CA THR A 445 -15.62 -18.34 6.14
C THR A 445 -14.74 -19.29 5.32
N LEU A 446 -15.16 -20.54 5.10
CA LEU A 446 -14.44 -21.50 4.27
C LEU A 446 -14.26 -21.02 2.81
N ASN A 447 -15.32 -20.48 2.21
CA ASN A 447 -15.27 -19.92 0.85
C ASN A 447 -14.31 -18.73 0.76
N THR A 448 -14.31 -17.85 1.78
CA THR A 448 -13.39 -16.72 1.87
C THR A 448 -11.92 -17.18 1.92
N LEU A 449 -11.60 -18.18 2.76
CA LEU A 449 -10.23 -18.70 2.86
C LEU A 449 -9.76 -19.40 1.58
N ARG A 450 -10.63 -20.18 0.92
CA ARG A 450 -10.32 -20.77 -0.40
C ARG A 450 -10.05 -19.70 -1.45
N TYR A 451 -10.83 -18.63 -1.44
CA TYR A 451 -10.67 -17.51 -2.36
C TYR A 451 -9.33 -16.79 -2.13
N ALA A 452 -9.02 -16.47 -0.88
CA ALA A 452 -7.78 -15.85 -0.46
C ALA A 452 -6.55 -16.73 -0.80
N SER A 453 -6.66 -18.05 -0.64
CA SER A 453 -5.58 -18.99 -0.95
C SER A 453 -5.21 -18.97 -2.43
N ARG A 454 -6.22 -18.90 -3.32
CA ARG A 454 -5.98 -18.70 -4.76
C ARG A 454 -5.40 -17.32 -5.05
N ALA A 455 -5.94 -16.26 -4.45
CA ALA A 455 -5.43 -14.91 -4.65
C ALA A 455 -3.93 -14.79 -4.34
N ARG A 456 -3.44 -15.47 -3.28
CA ARG A 456 -2.03 -15.52 -2.90
C ARG A 456 -1.09 -16.05 -4.00
N ALA A 457 -1.59 -16.92 -4.88
CA ALA A 457 -0.79 -17.50 -5.94
C ALA A 457 -0.63 -16.59 -7.17
N ILE A 458 -1.34 -15.46 -7.23
CA ILE A 458 -1.24 -14.48 -8.31
C ILE A 458 0.12 -13.80 -8.28
N ARG A 459 0.74 -13.65 -9.45
CA ARG A 459 1.99 -12.90 -9.65
C ARG A 459 1.70 -11.60 -10.38
N ASN A 460 2.13 -10.50 -9.80
CA ASN A 460 2.10 -9.16 -10.36
C ASN A 460 3.49 -8.79 -10.90
N ASN A 461 3.53 -7.95 -11.93
CA ASN A 461 4.76 -7.45 -12.52
C ASN A 461 4.91 -5.97 -12.15
N LEU A 462 5.61 -5.72 -11.04
CA LEU A 462 5.79 -4.38 -10.51
C LEU A 462 6.77 -3.60 -11.37
N ARG A 463 6.37 -2.41 -11.78
CA ARG A 463 7.16 -1.47 -12.54
C ARG A 463 7.15 -0.12 -11.84
N LEU A 464 8.32 0.51 -11.82
CA LEU A 464 8.43 1.89 -11.40
C LEU A 464 7.79 2.78 -12.48
N ASN A 465 6.86 3.64 -12.07
CA ASN A 465 6.16 4.53 -12.98
C ASN A 465 6.88 5.87 -13.03
N ASN A 466 7.86 5.98 -13.93
CA ASN A 466 8.80 7.10 -13.96
C ASN A 466 8.75 7.97 -15.21
N LYS A 467 7.62 7.98 -15.91
CA LYS A 467 7.50 8.66 -17.21
C LYS A 467 6.64 9.90 -17.11
N LEU A 468 7.14 10.98 -17.68
CA LEU A 468 6.37 12.17 -18.03
C LEU A 468 5.85 12.06 -19.47
N SER A 469 5.01 13.02 -19.87
CA SER A 469 4.90 13.32 -21.29
C SER A 469 6.28 13.74 -21.85
N PRO A 470 6.61 13.37 -23.11
CA PRO A 470 7.86 13.79 -23.75
C PRO A 470 8.09 15.30 -23.68
N GLU A 471 7.01 16.10 -23.74
CA GLU A 471 7.03 17.55 -23.67
C GLU A 471 7.47 18.05 -22.29
N GLU A 472 6.90 17.50 -21.20
CA GLU A 472 7.26 17.89 -19.84
C GLU A 472 8.68 17.47 -19.47
N GLU A 473 9.11 16.29 -19.93
CA GLU A 473 10.48 15.81 -19.72
C GLU A 473 11.49 16.73 -20.40
N LEU A 474 11.21 17.08 -21.66
CA LEU A 474 12.05 17.98 -22.44
C LEU A 474 12.15 19.37 -21.80
N GLU A 475 11.03 19.92 -21.33
CA GLU A 475 11.01 21.22 -20.66
C GLU A 475 11.78 21.20 -19.33
N TYR A 476 11.65 20.13 -18.56
CA TYR A 476 12.43 19.94 -17.35
C TYR A 476 13.93 19.87 -17.65
N LEU A 477 14.33 19.06 -18.64
CA LEU A 477 15.73 18.89 -19.00
C LEU A 477 16.34 20.21 -19.50
N ARG A 478 15.59 21.01 -20.28
CA ARG A 478 16.02 22.35 -20.70
C ARG A 478 16.29 23.26 -19.51
N THR A 479 15.36 23.34 -18.56
CA THR A 479 15.50 24.14 -17.34
C THR A 479 16.72 23.68 -16.53
N LEU A 480 16.89 22.37 -16.36
CA LEU A 480 18.01 21.79 -15.64
C LEU A 480 19.36 22.12 -16.30
N VAL A 481 19.44 21.99 -17.63
CA VAL A 481 20.66 22.32 -18.40
C VAL A 481 20.99 23.80 -18.25
N GLN A 482 20.01 24.70 -18.38
CA GLN A 482 20.23 26.14 -18.20
C GLN A 482 20.77 26.47 -16.80
N GLN A 483 20.21 25.86 -15.76
CA GLN A 483 20.68 26.07 -14.39
C GLN A 483 22.11 25.55 -14.18
N LEU A 484 22.42 24.37 -14.71
CA LEU A 484 23.77 23.78 -14.67
C LEU A 484 24.80 24.62 -15.43
N GLN A 485 24.42 25.20 -16.57
CA GLN A 485 25.29 26.10 -17.34
C GLN A 485 25.60 27.38 -16.54
N SER A 486 24.57 28.00 -15.95
CA SER A 486 24.74 29.17 -15.09
C SER A 486 25.63 28.90 -13.88
N GLU A 487 25.44 27.76 -13.21
CA GLU A 487 26.29 27.33 -12.08
C GLU A 487 27.75 27.12 -12.52
N ASN A 488 27.97 26.47 -13.65
CA ASN A 488 29.32 26.29 -14.20
C ASN A 488 30.01 27.61 -14.53
N ASP A 489 29.30 28.57 -15.11
CA ASP A 489 29.87 29.88 -15.46
C ASP A 489 30.22 30.69 -14.20
N GLN A 490 29.40 30.60 -13.15
CA GLN A 490 29.71 31.19 -11.85
C GLN A 490 30.94 30.55 -11.21
N LEU A 491 31.06 29.22 -11.25
CA LEU A 491 32.22 28.50 -10.70
C LEU A 491 33.50 28.81 -11.47
N LYS A 492 33.45 28.85 -12.81
CA LYS A 492 34.58 29.29 -13.66
C LYS A 492 35.01 30.71 -13.30
N THR A 493 34.05 31.61 -13.11
CA THR A 493 34.33 33.00 -12.72
C THR A 493 34.98 33.08 -11.33
N ARG A 494 34.56 32.24 -10.38
CA ARG A 494 35.17 32.17 -9.04
C ARG A 494 36.59 31.61 -9.10
N LEU A 495 36.80 30.52 -9.83
CA LEU A 495 38.12 29.92 -10.05
C LEU A 495 39.12 30.93 -10.63
N ALA A 496 38.70 31.67 -11.65
CA ALA A 496 39.51 32.72 -12.27
C ALA A 496 39.87 33.86 -11.30
N LYS A 497 39.03 34.14 -10.29
CA LYS A 497 39.30 35.17 -9.27
C LYS A 497 40.20 34.67 -8.13
N THR A 498 40.23 33.37 -7.85
CA THR A 498 41.05 32.78 -6.78
C THR A 498 42.48 32.41 -7.19
N GLY A 499 42.85 32.54 -8.46
CA GLY A 499 44.26 32.47 -8.91
C GLY A 499 44.95 31.11 -8.69
N LEU A 500 44.20 30.00 -8.81
CA LEU A 500 44.76 28.65 -8.96
C LEU A 500 44.89 28.27 -10.43
#